data_AF-F3UAJ9-F1
#
_entry.id   AF-F3UAJ9-F1
#
_cell.length_a   1.000
_cell.length_b   1.000
_cell.length_c   1.000
_cell.angle_alpha   90.00
_cell.angle_beta   90.00
_cell.angle_gamma   90.00
#
_symmetry.space_group_name_H-M   'P 1'
#
loop_
_entity.id
_entity.type
_entity.pdbx_description
1 polymer ?
#
loop_
_entity_poly.entity_id
_entity_poly.type
_entity_poly.pdbx_seq_one_letter_code
_entity_poly.pdbx_strand_id
1 'polypeptide(L)'
;MQKIMPIEAEVWLFDRKKKATAGGYVAKRSDVKNITNIREAVEGLRLDYKNSPFVETMIDANGNRVAVRDQNGNLVLKTDAYLRLEYTTDETGYIKIPYGDMDGNLIDGKGKIVMNSSTGKPNKVIDPASGNGFIKSDSDEFLVPEYLHSDKSRLKEGSKLYLNVGGEEVLVGRVNKDGIMEYVEG
;
A
#
# COMPACT_ATOMS: atom_id res chain seq x y z
N MET A 1 -0.98 9.30 -8.37
CA MET A 1 -0.61 8.16 -7.50
C MET A 1 -1.85 7.37 -7.18
N GLN A 2 -1.70 6.12 -6.77
CA GLN A 2 -2.78 5.33 -6.21
C GLN A 2 -2.36 4.54 -4.97
N LYS A 3 -3.34 4.21 -4.12
CA LYS A 3 -3.15 3.41 -2.91
C LYS A 3 -4.35 2.49 -2.68
N ILE A 4 -4.09 1.23 -2.33
CA ILE A 4 -5.11 0.29 -1.85
C ILE A 4 -5.10 0.30 -0.32
N MET A 5 -6.28 0.33 0.29
CA MET A 5 -6.47 0.43 1.73
C MET A 5 -7.64 -0.45 2.18
N PRO A 6 -7.63 -0.95 3.43
CA PRO A 6 -8.77 -1.62 4.00
C PRO A 6 -9.93 -0.62 4.22
N ILE A 7 -11.17 -1.09 4.25
CA ILE A 7 -12.37 -0.23 4.34
C ILE A 7 -12.34 0.63 5.61
N GLU A 8 -11.82 0.10 6.71
CA GLU A 8 -11.73 0.81 7.99
C GLU A 8 -10.84 2.07 7.91
N ALA A 9 -10.00 2.19 6.87
CA ALA A 9 -9.22 3.40 6.63
C ALA A 9 -10.08 4.61 6.20
N GLU A 10 -11.31 4.38 5.74
CA GLU A 10 -12.26 5.42 5.34
C GLU A 10 -12.44 6.50 6.41
N VAL A 11 -12.62 6.08 7.66
CA VAL A 11 -12.88 6.97 8.81
C VAL A 11 -11.79 8.05 8.94
N TRP A 12 -10.55 7.72 8.61
CA TRP A 12 -9.43 8.66 8.69
C TRP A 12 -9.37 9.64 7.53
N LEU A 13 -9.88 9.25 6.35
CA LEU A 13 -9.90 10.11 5.17
C LEU A 13 -11.01 11.16 5.23
N PHE A 14 -12.16 10.81 5.80
CA PHE A 14 -13.32 11.69 5.95
C PHE A 14 -13.36 12.49 7.26
N ASP A 15 -12.25 12.56 8.02
CA ASP A 15 -12.15 13.46 9.17
C ASP A 15 -12.18 14.92 8.70
N ARG A 16 -13.38 15.51 8.64
CA ARG A 16 -13.64 16.88 8.15
C ARG A 16 -12.89 17.97 8.92
N LYS A 17 -12.34 17.66 10.09
CA LYS A 17 -11.52 18.60 10.88
C LYS A 17 -10.08 18.66 10.39
N LYS A 18 -9.69 17.79 9.46
CA LYS A 18 -8.32 17.65 8.95
C LYS A 18 -8.32 17.60 7.43
N LYS A 19 -7.19 18.01 6.87
CA LYS A 19 -6.93 17.80 5.44
C LYS A 19 -6.74 16.32 5.17
N ALA A 20 -7.30 15.83 4.07
CA ALA A 20 -7.10 14.47 3.65
C ALA A 20 -5.62 14.25 3.30
N THR A 21 -5.06 13.14 3.76
CA THR A 21 -3.65 12.81 3.58
C THR A 21 -3.45 11.35 3.19
N ALA A 22 -2.36 11.07 2.50
CA ALA A 22 -1.91 9.71 2.20
C ALA A 22 -0.43 9.53 2.56
N GLY A 23 -0.08 8.34 3.04
CA GLY A 23 1.28 7.93 3.37
C GLY A 23 1.50 6.44 3.14
N GLY A 24 2.69 5.95 3.44
CA GLY A 24 3.07 4.55 3.25
C GLY A 24 3.28 4.19 1.77
N TYR A 25 3.14 2.91 1.42
CA TYR A 25 3.39 2.45 0.06
C TYR A 25 2.28 2.87 -0.91
N VAL A 26 2.68 3.39 -2.07
CA VAL A 26 1.82 3.94 -3.12
C VAL A 26 2.42 3.66 -4.50
N ALA A 27 1.57 3.47 -5.50
CA ALA A 27 2.02 3.23 -6.87
C ALA A 27 1.70 4.43 -7.77
N LYS A 28 2.44 4.58 -8.88
CA LYS A 28 2.01 5.48 -9.94
C LYS A 28 0.81 4.86 -10.66
N ARG A 29 -0.27 5.64 -10.83
CA ARG A 29 -1.51 5.13 -11.44
C ARG A 29 -1.31 4.62 -12.88
N SER A 30 -0.38 5.21 -13.62
CA SER A 30 0.03 4.81 -14.98
C SER A 30 0.74 3.46 -15.04
N ASP A 31 1.38 3.08 -13.95
CA ASP A 31 2.26 1.91 -13.89
C ASP A 31 1.50 0.69 -13.38
N VAL A 32 0.22 0.86 -12.99
CA VAL A 32 -0.63 -0.21 -12.49
C VAL A 32 -1.65 -0.60 -13.53
N LYS A 33 -1.63 -1.89 -13.90
CA LYS A 33 -2.71 -2.53 -14.65
C LYS A 33 -4.04 -2.37 -13.92
N ASN A 34 -5.14 -2.53 -14.63
CA ASN A 34 -6.44 -2.43 -13.99
C ASN A 34 -6.61 -3.59 -12.99
N ILE A 35 -6.63 -3.25 -11.70
CA ILE A 35 -6.91 -4.17 -10.60
C ILE A 35 -8.42 -4.11 -10.37
N THR A 36 -9.09 -5.22 -10.63
CA THR A 36 -10.56 -5.29 -10.61
C THR A 36 -11.08 -5.84 -9.30
N ASN A 37 -10.29 -6.64 -8.59
CA ASN A 37 -10.72 -7.31 -7.37
C ASN A 37 -9.58 -7.39 -6.33
N ILE A 38 -9.94 -7.78 -5.11
CA ILE A 38 -9.02 -7.84 -3.98
C ILE A 38 -7.87 -8.84 -4.18
N ARG A 39 -8.08 -9.95 -4.91
CA ARG A 39 -7.04 -10.95 -5.15
C ARG A 39 -5.93 -10.35 -5.99
N GLU A 40 -6.30 -9.74 -7.12
CA GLU A 40 -5.36 -9.02 -7.99
C GLU A 40 -4.65 -7.89 -7.23
N ALA A 41 -5.35 -7.20 -6.33
CA ALA A 41 -4.76 -6.15 -5.50
C ALA A 41 -3.69 -6.71 -4.56
N VAL A 42 -4.00 -7.79 -3.85
CA VAL A 42 -3.09 -8.42 -2.89
C VAL A 42 -1.88 -9.01 -3.60
N GLU A 43 -2.08 -9.73 -4.71
CA GLU A 43 -0.99 -10.38 -5.44
C GLU A 43 -0.12 -9.38 -6.20
N GLY A 44 -0.73 -8.35 -6.79
CA GLY A 44 -0.02 -7.34 -7.58
C GLY A 44 0.70 -6.30 -6.77
N LEU A 45 0.14 -5.90 -5.63
CA LEU A 45 0.74 -4.93 -4.73
C LEU A 45 1.40 -5.58 -3.52
N ARG A 46 1.45 -6.93 -3.49
CA ARG A 46 2.07 -7.72 -2.42
C ARG A 46 1.63 -7.27 -1.04
N LEU A 47 0.31 -7.20 -0.90
CA LEU A 47 -0.36 -6.84 0.35
C LEU A 47 -0.42 -8.03 1.33
N ASP A 48 0.37 -9.08 1.11
CA ASP A 48 0.50 -10.29 1.93
C ASP A 48 1.51 -10.14 3.09
N TYR A 49 1.87 -8.88 3.42
CA TYR A 49 2.81 -8.56 4.49
C TYR A 49 2.31 -8.94 5.90
N LYS A 50 3.24 -8.99 6.86
CA LYS A 50 2.95 -9.30 8.25
C LYS A 50 1.88 -8.36 8.85
N ASN A 51 0.81 -8.95 9.39
CA ASN A 51 -0.36 -8.23 9.92
C ASN A 51 -1.20 -7.50 8.86
N SER A 52 -1.14 -7.96 7.60
CA SER A 52 -2.03 -7.46 6.57
C SER A 52 -3.51 -7.54 6.99
N PRO A 53 -4.30 -6.49 6.72
CA PRO A 53 -5.74 -6.53 6.91
C PRO A 53 -6.43 -7.36 5.82
N PHE A 54 -5.74 -7.70 4.72
CA PHE A 54 -6.34 -8.33 3.54
C PHE A 54 -6.21 -9.85 3.50
N VAL A 55 -5.17 -10.42 4.12
CA VAL A 55 -4.91 -11.87 4.11
C VAL A 55 -4.83 -12.46 5.51
N GLU A 56 -5.23 -13.73 5.63
CA GLU A 56 -4.96 -14.51 6.83
C GLU A 56 -3.46 -14.78 6.99
N THR A 57 -3.02 -14.84 8.25
CA THR A 57 -1.62 -15.15 8.57
C THR A 57 -1.54 -16.18 9.69
N MET A 58 -0.60 -17.11 9.60
CA MET A 58 -0.28 -18.09 10.65
C MET A 58 1.16 -17.91 11.15
N ILE A 59 1.52 -18.60 12.23
CA ILE A 59 2.92 -18.75 12.65
C ILE A 59 3.43 -20.09 12.13
N ASP A 60 4.54 -20.08 11.38
CA ASP A 60 5.18 -21.28 10.84
C ASP A 60 5.98 -22.04 11.92
N ALA A 61 6.52 -23.20 11.54
CA ALA A 61 7.32 -24.04 12.44
C ALA A 61 8.60 -23.36 12.96
N ASN A 62 9.07 -22.30 12.29
CA ASN A 62 10.24 -21.51 12.67
C ASN A 62 9.87 -20.28 13.53
N GLY A 63 8.58 -20.10 13.87
CA GLY A 63 8.09 -18.96 14.62
C GLY A 63 7.86 -17.70 13.78
N ASN A 64 7.97 -17.78 12.46
CA ASN A 64 7.73 -16.65 11.57
C ASN A 64 6.24 -16.51 11.24
N ARG A 65 5.75 -15.28 11.11
CA ARG A 65 4.38 -15.04 10.64
C ARG A 65 4.36 -15.06 9.11
N VAL A 66 3.54 -15.93 8.53
CA VAL A 66 3.42 -16.13 7.07
C VAL A 66 1.96 -16.05 6.64
N ALA A 67 1.71 -15.65 5.39
CA ALA A 67 0.36 -15.63 4.82
C ALA A 67 -0.18 -17.07 4.65
N VAL A 68 -1.46 -17.27 4.96
CA VAL A 68 -2.13 -18.57 4.82
C VAL A 68 -2.49 -18.81 3.36
N ARG A 69 -2.29 -20.04 2.90
CA ARG A 69 -2.70 -20.50 1.56
C ARG A 69 -3.69 -21.67 1.66
N ASP A 70 -4.63 -21.71 0.72
CA ASP A 70 -5.58 -22.81 0.57
C ASP A 70 -4.91 -24.06 -0.03
N GLN A 71 -5.67 -25.15 -0.16
CA GLN A 71 -5.20 -26.42 -0.73
C GLN A 71 -4.68 -26.31 -2.18
N ASN A 72 -5.05 -25.25 -2.89
CA ASN A 72 -4.60 -24.97 -4.27
C ASN A 72 -3.41 -24.00 -4.30
N GLY A 73 -2.93 -23.55 -3.14
CA GLY A 73 -1.83 -22.59 -3.03
C GLY A 73 -2.24 -21.12 -3.14
N ASN A 74 -3.53 -20.80 -3.20
CA ASN A 74 -4.00 -19.40 -3.26
C ASN A 74 -4.00 -18.77 -1.87
N LEU A 75 -3.75 -17.46 -1.79
CA LEU A 75 -3.87 -16.72 -0.53
C LEU A 75 -5.31 -16.77 0.00
N VAL A 76 -5.45 -16.99 1.32
CA VAL A 76 -6.74 -16.90 2.01
C VAL A 76 -7.02 -15.44 2.35
N LEU A 77 -8.02 -14.87 1.67
CA LEU A 77 -8.41 -13.46 1.81
C LEU A 77 -9.38 -13.28 3.00
N LYS A 78 -9.22 -12.17 3.73
CA LYS A 78 -10.10 -11.78 4.85
C LYS A 78 -11.32 -10.98 4.41
N THR A 79 -11.28 -10.45 3.20
CA THR A 79 -12.29 -9.55 2.65
C THR A 79 -12.33 -9.70 1.14
N ASP A 80 -13.47 -9.39 0.53
CA ASP A 80 -13.68 -9.24 -0.90
C ASP A 80 -13.68 -7.76 -1.35
N ALA A 81 -13.34 -6.85 -0.44
CA ALA A 81 -13.53 -5.43 -0.64
C ALA A 81 -12.32 -4.58 -0.19
N TYR A 82 -12.15 -3.42 -0.82
CA TYR A 82 -11.06 -2.49 -0.54
C TYR A 82 -11.40 -1.07 -0.98
N LEU A 83 -10.65 -0.11 -0.46
CA LEU A 83 -10.65 1.26 -0.94
C LEU A 83 -9.47 1.50 -1.89
N ARG A 84 -9.73 2.17 -3.00
CA ARG A 84 -8.69 2.69 -3.91
C ARG A 84 -8.69 4.21 -3.87
N LEU A 85 -7.63 4.78 -3.32
CA LEU A 85 -7.38 6.21 -3.40
C LEU A 85 -6.59 6.52 -4.67
N GLU A 86 -7.13 7.37 -5.52
CA GLU A 86 -6.45 7.94 -6.68
C GLU A 86 -6.22 9.43 -6.44
N TYR A 87 -4.97 9.87 -6.41
CA TYR A 87 -4.66 11.20 -5.92
C TYR A 87 -3.46 11.87 -6.58
N THR A 88 -3.40 13.18 -6.44
CA THR A 88 -2.23 14.00 -6.76
C THR A 88 -1.78 14.78 -5.51
N THR A 89 -0.48 15.08 -5.45
CA THR A 89 0.14 15.87 -4.39
C THR A 89 1.29 16.69 -4.98
N ASP A 90 1.57 17.87 -4.43
CA ASP A 90 2.77 18.67 -4.73
C ASP A 90 3.95 18.37 -3.80
N GLU A 91 3.73 17.58 -2.76
CA GLU A 91 4.73 17.27 -1.74
C GLU A 91 5.60 16.07 -2.15
N THR A 92 6.07 16.08 -3.41
CA THR A 92 6.79 14.95 -4.03
C THR A 92 8.12 14.63 -3.36
N GLY A 93 8.68 15.55 -2.57
CA GLY A 93 9.90 15.33 -1.79
C GLY A 93 9.77 14.22 -0.73
N TYR A 94 8.55 13.86 -0.33
CA TYR A 94 8.27 12.75 0.58
C TYR A 94 8.06 11.41 -0.13
N ILE A 95 8.03 11.40 -1.47
CA ILE A 95 7.87 10.18 -2.27
C ILE A 95 9.26 9.68 -2.66
N LYS A 96 9.64 8.54 -2.11
CA LYS A 96 10.94 7.92 -2.37
C LYS A 96 10.76 6.50 -2.87
N ILE A 97 11.68 6.04 -3.71
CA ILE A 97 11.79 4.62 -4.01
C ILE A 97 12.42 3.97 -2.78
N PRO A 98 11.76 3.00 -2.12
CA PRO A 98 12.34 2.29 -1.01
C PRO A 98 13.44 1.36 -1.54
N TYR A 99 14.71 1.68 -1.29
CA TYR A 99 15.82 0.79 -1.62
C TYR A 99 16.13 -0.11 -0.43
N GLY A 100 16.13 -1.42 -0.68
CA GLY A 100 16.64 -2.41 0.25
C GLY A 100 17.67 -3.30 -0.43
N ASP A 101 18.58 -3.91 0.32
CA ASP A 101 19.47 -4.94 -0.21
C ASP A 101 18.74 -6.28 -0.39
N MET A 102 19.45 -7.31 -0.87
CA MET A 102 18.88 -8.65 -1.07
C MET A 102 18.42 -9.32 0.23
N ASP A 103 18.89 -8.84 1.38
CA ASP A 103 18.51 -9.33 2.71
C ASP A 103 17.36 -8.50 3.32
N GLY A 104 16.76 -7.59 2.53
CA GLY A 104 15.67 -6.71 2.96
C GLY A 104 16.11 -5.64 3.96
N ASN A 105 17.40 -5.31 4.05
CA ASN A 105 17.88 -4.21 4.89
C ASN A 105 17.62 -2.87 4.21
N LEU A 106 17.11 -1.89 4.95
CA LEU A 106 16.88 -0.54 4.45
C LEU A 106 18.20 0.12 4.07
N ILE A 107 18.27 0.68 2.86
CA ILE A 107 19.42 1.42 2.35
C ILE A 107 19.10 2.92 2.35
N ASP A 108 20.03 3.75 2.82
CA ASP A 108 19.91 5.21 2.77
C ASP A 108 20.18 5.77 1.35
N GLY A 109 19.98 7.07 1.17
CA GLY A 109 20.24 7.75 -0.11
C GLY A 109 21.73 7.78 -0.54
N LYS A 110 22.63 7.20 0.25
CA LYS A 110 24.06 7.06 -0.03
C LYS A 110 24.47 5.59 -0.25
N GLY A 111 23.51 4.67 -0.32
CA GLY A 111 23.80 3.26 -0.56
C GLY A 111 24.23 2.47 0.69
N LYS A 112 24.04 3.00 1.91
CA LYS A 112 24.43 2.33 3.15
C LYS A 112 23.25 1.71 3.88
N ILE A 113 23.46 0.54 4.47
CA ILE A 113 22.49 -0.11 5.36
C ILE A 113 22.21 0.80 6.57
N VAL A 114 20.94 1.13 6.77
CA VAL A 114 20.47 1.90 7.92
C VAL A 114 20.45 0.97 9.14
N MET A 115 21.20 1.32 10.18
CA MET A 115 21.28 0.53 11.41
C MET A 115 20.31 1.05 12.47
N ASN A 116 19.68 0.13 13.20
CA ASN A 116 18.93 0.44 14.39
C ASN A 116 19.90 0.70 15.55
N SER A 117 19.97 1.94 16.04
CA SER A 117 20.90 2.35 17.09
C SER A 117 20.67 1.64 18.44
N SER A 118 19.45 1.19 18.72
CA SER A 118 19.11 0.54 19.99
C SER A 118 19.42 -0.96 20.00
N THR A 119 19.37 -1.63 18.85
CA THR A 119 19.56 -3.09 18.76
C THR A 119 20.86 -3.49 18.06
N GLY A 120 21.54 -2.56 17.39
CA GLY A 120 22.74 -2.83 16.59
C GLY A 120 22.47 -3.68 15.35
N LYS A 121 21.19 -3.94 15.02
CA LYS A 121 20.78 -4.71 13.84
C LYS A 121 20.38 -3.77 12.70
N PRO A 122 20.48 -4.20 11.43
CA PRO A 122 19.90 -3.45 10.31
C PRO A 122 18.42 -3.15 10.54
N ASN A 123 17.99 -1.92 10.26
CA ASN A 123 16.59 -1.64 10.05
C ASN A 123 16.17 -2.43 8.80
N LYS A 124 15.19 -3.31 8.96
CA LYS A 124 14.59 -4.00 7.82
C LYS A 124 13.65 -3.04 7.10
N VAL A 125 13.65 -3.08 5.78
CA VAL A 125 12.50 -2.58 5.05
C VAL A 125 11.35 -3.50 5.46
N ILE A 126 10.30 -2.94 6.05
CA ILE A 126 9.10 -3.71 6.40
C ILE A 126 8.63 -4.34 5.09
N ASP A 127 8.50 -5.67 5.08
CA ASP A 127 8.37 -6.47 3.87
C ASP A 127 7.38 -5.90 2.84
N PRO A 128 7.65 -6.10 1.54
CA PRO A 128 8.84 -6.73 0.94
C PRO A 128 9.67 -5.75 0.08
N ALA A 129 10.94 -5.56 0.43
CA ALA A 129 11.92 -4.92 -0.47
C ALA A 129 12.75 -5.99 -1.18
N SER A 130 12.56 -6.17 -2.48
CA SER A 130 13.49 -6.97 -3.29
C SER A 130 14.49 -6.04 -3.97
N GLY A 131 15.63 -5.74 -3.33
CA GLY A 131 16.90 -5.35 -3.96
C GLY A 131 16.96 -4.12 -4.89
N ASN A 132 15.82 -3.54 -5.30
CA ASN A 132 15.69 -2.65 -6.46
C ASN A 132 14.52 -1.64 -6.32
N GLY A 133 13.81 -1.60 -5.19
CA GLY A 133 12.62 -0.74 -5.06
C GLY A 133 11.42 -1.18 -5.90
N PHE A 134 11.39 -2.46 -6.26
CA PHE A 134 10.24 -3.15 -6.82
C PHE A 134 9.95 -4.32 -5.89
N ILE A 135 8.68 -4.63 -5.67
CA ILE A 135 8.32 -5.95 -5.18
C ILE A 135 8.23 -6.84 -6.41
N LYS A 136 8.97 -7.94 -6.42
CA LYS A 136 8.59 -9.05 -7.29
C LYS A 136 7.24 -9.56 -6.79
N SER A 137 6.16 -9.21 -7.48
CA SER A 137 4.88 -9.91 -7.32
C SER A 137 5.15 -11.41 -7.50
N ASP A 138 4.41 -12.27 -6.80
CA ASP A 138 4.49 -13.72 -7.04
C ASP A 138 4.08 -14.08 -8.49
N SER A 139 3.50 -13.11 -9.21
CA SER A 139 3.28 -13.15 -10.65
C SER A 139 4.23 -12.17 -11.38
N ASP A 140 4.74 -12.57 -12.54
CA ASP A 140 5.36 -11.63 -13.48
C ASP A 140 4.28 -10.73 -14.15
N GLU A 141 3.00 -11.01 -13.93
CA GLU A 141 1.86 -10.31 -14.54
C GLU A 141 1.56 -8.96 -13.88
N PHE A 142 1.78 -8.85 -12.57
CA PHE A 142 1.33 -7.73 -11.75
C PHE A 142 2.48 -6.95 -11.09
N LEU A 143 3.66 -6.90 -11.70
CA LEU A 143 4.80 -6.15 -11.16
C LEU A 143 4.49 -4.64 -11.10
N VAL A 144 4.21 -4.13 -9.89
CA VAL A 144 3.92 -2.71 -9.66
C VAL A 144 5.05 -2.06 -8.87
N PRO A 145 5.65 -0.97 -9.38
CA PRO A 145 6.61 -0.16 -8.62
C PRO A 145 5.89 0.53 -7.45
N GLU A 146 6.30 0.21 -6.22
CA GLU A 146 5.79 0.87 -5.02
C GLU A 146 6.80 1.93 -4.52
N TYR A 147 6.31 3.15 -4.39
CA TYR A 147 7.01 4.26 -3.77
C TYR A 147 6.63 4.32 -2.29
N LEU A 148 7.60 4.55 -1.42
CA LEU A 148 7.36 4.86 -0.02
C LEU A 148 7.08 6.35 0.11
N HIS A 149 5.89 6.67 0.60
CA HIS A 149 5.50 7.99 1.01
C HIS A 149 5.79 8.16 2.51
N SER A 150 6.90 8.83 2.86
CA SER A 150 7.45 8.83 4.23
C SER A 150 6.66 9.66 5.25
N ASP A 151 5.82 10.58 4.79
CA ASP A 151 4.96 11.41 5.62
C ASP A 151 3.49 11.37 5.13
N LYS A 152 2.55 11.90 5.90
CA LYS A 152 1.14 12.06 5.50
C LYS A 152 1.00 13.26 4.56
N SER A 153 1.24 13.06 3.27
CA SER A 153 1.10 14.16 2.33
C SER A 153 -0.32 14.55 2.05
N ARG A 154 -0.53 15.85 1.90
CA ARG A 154 -1.82 16.43 1.56
C ARG A 154 -2.26 15.99 0.17
N LEU A 155 -3.52 15.59 0.09
CA LEU A 155 -4.19 15.32 -1.18
C LEU A 155 -4.64 16.65 -1.83
N LYS A 156 -4.47 16.78 -3.15
CA LYS A 156 -5.01 17.94 -3.88
C LYS A 156 -6.48 17.76 -4.23
N GLU A 157 -7.13 18.89 -4.47
CA GLU A 157 -8.47 18.96 -5.03
C GLU A 157 -8.64 18.00 -6.23
N GLY A 158 -9.77 17.32 -6.26
CA GLY A 158 -10.10 16.38 -7.32
C GLY A 158 -9.52 14.98 -7.12
N SER A 159 -8.69 14.74 -6.09
CA SER A 159 -8.34 13.38 -5.67
C SER A 159 -9.60 12.60 -5.31
N LYS A 160 -9.64 11.31 -5.63
CA LYS A 160 -10.84 10.46 -5.61
C LYS A 160 -10.63 9.24 -4.74
N LEU A 161 -11.67 8.84 -4.03
CA LEU A 161 -11.74 7.60 -3.27
C LEU A 161 -12.81 6.70 -3.88
N TYR A 162 -12.42 5.49 -4.21
CA TYR A 162 -13.31 4.47 -4.74
C TYR A 162 -13.44 3.34 -3.72
N LEU A 163 -14.65 2.80 -3.59
CA LEU A 163 -14.94 1.55 -2.88
C LEU A 163 -15.08 0.45 -3.93
N ASN A 164 -14.32 -0.63 -3.77
CA ASN A 164 -14.49 -1.85 -4.55
C ASN A 164 -15.05 -2.95 -3.65
N VAL A 165 -16.13 -3.61 -4.08
CA VAL A 165 -16.73 -4.78 -3.40
C VAL A 165 -17.01 -5.84 -4.45
N GLY A 166 -16.40 -7.02 -4.32
CA GLY A 166 -16.69 -8.16 -5.19
C GLY A 166 -16.40 -7.90 -6.68
N GLY A 167 -15.57 -6.90 -7.01
CA GLY A 167 -15.27 -6.52 -8.39
C GLY A 167 -15.96 -5.24 -8.88
N GLU A 168 -17.00 -4.77 -8.19
CA GLU A 168 -17.71 -3.54 -8.54
C GLU A 168 -17.04 -2.34 -7.88
N GLU A 169 -16.70 -1.32 -8.66
CA GLU A 169 -16.05 -0.10 -8.17
C GLU A 169 -16.99 1.11 -8.23
N VAL A 170 -17.17 1.79 -7.10
CA VAL A 170 -18.02 2.98 -6.95
C VAL A 170 -17.20 4.15 -6.42
N LEU A 171 -17.37 5.34 -7.02
CA LEU A 171 -16.79 6.58 -6.51
C LEU A 171 -17.54 7.02 -5.25
N VAL A 172 -16.86 7.05 -4.11
CA VAL A 172 -17.49 7.39 -2.81
C VAL A 172 -17.02 8.73 -2.24
N GLY A 173 -15.85 9.21 -2.64
CA GLY A 173 -15.29 10.45 -2.09
C GLY A 173 -14.50 11.28 -3.09
N ARG A 174 -14.51 12.60 -2.90
CA ARG A 174 -13.68 13.55 -3.64
C ARG A 174 -13.11 14.62 -2.72
N VAL A 175 -11.85 14.96 -2.93
CA VAL A 175 -11.19 16.05 -2.20
C VAL A 175 -11.62 17.40 -2.80
N ASN A 176 -12.14 18.29 -1.95
CA ASN A 176 -12.56 19.64 -2.34
C ASN A 176 -11.38 20.62 -2.41
N LYS A 177 -11.65 21.88 -2.78
CA LYS A 177 -10.64 22.96 -2.88
C LYS A 177 -9.89 23.25 -1.57
N ASP A 178 -10.52 22.95 -0.43
CA ASP A 178 -9.94 23.17 0.90
C ASP A 178 -9.05 21.99 1.35
N GLY A 179 -8.98 20.94 0.54
CA GLY A 179 -8.20 19.73 0.80
C GLY A 179 -8.92 18.74 1.73
N ILE A 180 -10.24 18.85 1.87
CA ILE A 180 -11.07 17.97 2.70
C ILE A 180 -11.72 16.92 1.80
N MET A 181 -11.70 15.65 2.23
CA MET A 181 -12.45 14.58 1.55
C MET A 181 -13.94 14.69 1.89
N GLU A 182 -14.78 14.76 0.87
CA GLU A 182 -16.23 14.81 0.99
C GLU A 182 -16.86 13.63 0.26
N TYR A 183 -17.99 13.14 0.78
CA TYR A 183 -18.73 12.10 0.09
C TYR A 183 -19.26 12.66 -1.22
N VAL A 184 -19.24 11.85 -2.27
CA VAL A 184 -19.94 12.19 -3.50
C VAL A 184 -21.42 11.88 -3.26
N GLU A 185 -22.29 12.90 -3.32
CA GLU A 185 -23.74 12.68 -3.28
C GLU A 185 -24.15 11.80 -4.46
N GLY A 186 -24.93 10.76 -4.17
CA GLY A 186 -25.52 9.85 -5.16
C GLY A 186 -26.80 10.40 -5.77
#